data_AF-A0A5J5WSL7-F1
#
_entry.id   AF-A0A5J5WSL7-F1
#
_cell.length_a   1.000
_cell.length_b   1.000
_cell.length_c   1.000
_cell.angle_alpha   90.00
_cell.angle_beta   90.00
_cell.angle_gamma   90.00
#
_symmetry.space_group_name_H-M   'P 1'
#
loop_
_entity.id
_entity.type
_entity.pdbx_description
1 polymer ?
#
loop_
_entity_poly.entity_id
_entity_poly.type
_entity_poly.pdbx_seq_one_letter_code
_entity_poly.pdbx_strand_id
1 'polypeptide(L)'
;MISEEKLSEVAELKGNSNLFSKLEFLHLNNLPKMKTIYPHALLFPQLKRITILKCPMLKKFPLNSNSAKGRRLVIEGDEGWWKDVGWKDESTQIALLSSYKRL
;
A
#
# COMPACT_ATOMS: atom_id res chain seq x y z
N MET A 1 -5.11 -11.37 24.94
CA MET A 1 -3.73 -11.84 24.74
C MET A 1 -3.31 -11.35 23.36
N ILE A 2 -2.36 -10.42 23.25
CA ILE A 2 -1.84 -9.98 21.95
C ILE A 2 -0.87 -11.07 21.49
N SER A 3 -1.08 -11.63 20.29
CA SER A 3 -0.21 -12.66 19.71
C SER A 3 1.19 -12.10 19.43
N GLU A 4 2.23 -12.93 19.53
CA GLU A 4 3.62 -12.54 19.27
C GLU A 4 3.79 -11.93 17.86
N GLU A 5 3.01 -12.40 16.88
CA GLU A 5 2.95 -11.82 15.53
C GLU A 5 2.55 -10.34 15.51
N LYS A 6 1.61 -9.94 16.38
CA LYS A 6 1.22 -8.53 16.53
C LYS A 6 2.30 -7.69 17.21
N LEU A 7 3.09 -8.28 18.12
CA LEU A 7 4.19 -7.58 18.78
C LEU A 7 5.34 -7.29 17.81
N SER A 8 5.70 -8.29 16.98
CA SER A 8 6.72 -8.14 15.94
C SER A 8 6.32 -7.09 14.90
N GLU A 9 5.06 -7.07 14.47
CA GLU A 9 4.56 -6.07 13.53
C GLU A 9 4.60 -4.64 14.09
N VAL A 10 4.26 -4.45 15.38
CA VAL A 10 4.32 -3.13 16.03
C VAL A 10 5.76 -2.64 16.17
N ALA A 11 6.70 -3.52 16.49
CA ALA A 11 8.12 -3.19 16.58
C ALA A 11 8.70 -2.79 15.20
N GLU A 12 8.34 -3.52 14.14
CA GLU A 12 8.78 -3.24 12.77
C GLU A 12 8.18 -1.94 12.21
N LEU A 13 6.90 -1.66 12.47
CA LEU A 13 6.28 -0.38 12.11
C LEU A 13 7.00 0.81 12.77
N LYS A 14 7.45 0.63 14.01
CA LYS A 14 8.20 1.66 14.75
C LYS A 14 9.58 1.89 14.14
N GLY A 15 10.28 0.82 13.74
CA GLY A 15 11.57 0.89 13.04
C GLY A 15 11.49 1.47 11.62
N ASN A 16 10.40 1.18 10.91
CA ASN A 16 10.19 1.60 9.52
C ASN A 16 9.41 2.91 9.37
N SER A 17 9.04 3.55 10.48
CA SER A 17 8.21 4.76 10.52
C SER A 17 8.76 5.94 9.70
N ASN A 18 10.07 5.96 9.44
CA ASN A 18 10.72 7.03 8.68
C ASN A 18 10.94 6.70 7.19
N LEU A 19 10.77 5.45 6.77
CA LEU A 19 10.97 5.03 5.38
C LEU A 19 9.89 5.65 4.50
N PHE A 20 10.31 6.36 3.45
CA PHE A 20 9.41 7.05 2.53
C PHE A 20 8.46 8.04 3.23
N SER A 21 8.84 8.55 4.41
CA SER A 21 8.04 9.51 5.19
C SER A 21 7.76 10.83 4.45
N LYS A 22 8.59 11.19 3.45
CA LYS A 22 8.42 12.36 2.59
C LYS A 22 7.88 12.03 1.20
N LEU A 23 7.59 10.75 0.92
CA LEU A 23 7.12 10.35 -0.41
C LEU A 23 5.68 10.80 -0.61
N GLU A 24 5.47 11.69 -1.58
CA GLU A 24 4.15 12.21 -1.93
C GLU A 24 3.52 11.51 -3.14
N PHE A 25 4.35 11.04 -4.07
CA PHE A 25 3.93 10.46 -5.34
C PHE A 25 4.70 9.17 -5.60
N LEU A 26 3.98 8.09 -5.88
CA LEU A 26 4.58 6.82 -6.29
C LEU A 26 4.02 6.42 -7.65
N HIS A 27 4.90 6.30 -8.65
CA HIS A 27 4.54 5.89 -10.00
C HIS A 27 5.33 4.64 -10.38
N LEU A 28 4.62 3.56 -10.71
CA LEU A 28 5.17 2.29 -11.14
C LEU A 28 4.60 1.97 -12.51
N ASN A 29 5.47 1.85 -13.50
CA ASN A 29 5.06 1.63 -14.89
C ASN A 29 5.91 0.54 -15.53
N ASN A 30 5.24 -0.41 -16.18
CA ASN A 30 5.85 -1.46 -16.99
C ASN A 30 6.90 -2.28 -16.22
N LEU A 31 6.51 -2.75 -15.02
CA LEU A 31 7.34 -3.62 -14.18
C LEU A 31 6.72 -5.03 -14.13
N PRO A 32 6.79 -5.82 -15.23
CA PRO A 32 6.03 -7.05 -15.38
C PRO A 32 6.41 -8.15 -14.38
N LYS A 33 7.64 -8.12 -13.84
CA LYS A 33 8.16 -9.13 -12.90
C LYS A 33 8.15 -8.67 -11.43
N MET A 34 7.75 -7.43 -11.15
CA MET A 34 7.81 -6.87 -9.79
C MET A 34 6.68 -7.46 -8.94
N LYS A 35 7.05 -8.07 -7.81
CA LYS A 35 6.11 -8.78 -6.92
C LYS A 35 5.69 -7.99 -5.69
N THR A 36 6.60 -7.18 -5.17
CA THR A 36 6.42 -6.37 -3.95
C THR A 36 7.23 -5.09 -4.07
N ILE A 37 6.80 -4.05 -3.36
CA ILE A 37 7.56 -2.81 -3.17
C ILE A 37 8.39 -2.88 -1.89
N TYR A 38 7.82 -3.47 -0.85
CA TYR A 38 8.47 -3.65 0.44
C TYR A 38 7.87 -4.88 1.15
N PRO A 39 8.67 -5.71 1.83
CA PRO A 39 8.17 -6.94 2.44
C PRO A 39 7.22 -6.73 3.62
N HIS A 40 7.27 -5.56 4.27
CA HIS A 40 6.46 -5.21 5.44
C HIS A 40 5.50 -4.05 5.16
N ALA A 41 4.53 -3.83 6.04
CA ALA A 41 3.68 -2.65 5.97
C ALA A 41 4.47 -1.36 6.23
N LEU A 42 4.23 -0.31 5.45
CA LEU A 42 4.86 0.99 5.59
C LEU A 42 3.84 2.07 5.92
N LEU A 43 4.27 3.03 6.73
CA LEU A 43 3.53 4.25 6.93
C LEU A 43 3.93 5.22 5.81
N PHE A 44 2.93 5.69 5.07
CA PHE A 44 3.11 6.67 4.00
C PHE A 44 2.49 8.01 4.42
N PRO A 45 3.11 8.74 5.37
CA PRO A 45 2.48 9.90 6.01
C PRO A 45 2.37 11.13 5.12
N GLN A 46 2.95 11.17 3.92
CA GLN A 46 2.81 12.30 3.00
C GLN A 46 2.27 11.90 1.62
N LEU A 47 1.88 10.63 1.44
CA LEU A 47 1.49 10.11 0.13
C LEU A 47 0.12 10.65 -0.30
N LYS A 48 0.12 11.25 -1.49
CA LYS A 48 -1.04 11.90 -2.12
C LYS A 48 -1.53 11.09 -3.32
N ARG A 49 -0.62 10.43 -4.05
CA ARG A 49 -0.99 9.66 -5.24
C ARG A 49 -0.12 8.43 -5.44
N ILE A 50 -0.76 7.35 -5.86
CA ILE A 50 -0.15 6.13 -6.37
C ILE A 50 -0.70 5.87 -7.77
N THR A 51 0.18 5.56 -8.72
CA THR A 51 -0.20 5.11 -10.06
C THR A 51 0.56 3.83 -10.39
N ILE A 52 -0.18 2.78 -10.75
CA ILE A 52 0.37 1.44 -11.04
C ILE A 52 -0.15 0.98 -12.40
N LEU A 53 0.74 0.95 -13.38
CA LEU A 53 0.43 0.63 -14.76
C LEU A 53 1.29 -0.52 -15.24
N LYS A 54 0.69 -1.52 -15.89
CA LYS A 54 1.41 -2.65 -16.49
C LYS A 54 2.31 -3.38 -15.49
N CYS A 55 1.81 -3.58 -14.26
CA CYS A 55 2.51 -4.27 -13.17
C CYS A 55 1.74 -5.53 -12.73
N PRO A 56 1.50 -6.52 -13.61
CA PRO A 56 0.60 -7.65 -13.37
C PRO A 56 1.01 -8.55 -12.19
N MET A 57 2.30 -8.60 -11.85
CA MET A 57 2.80 -9.43 -10.75
C MET A 57 2.82 -8.71 -9.40
N LEU A 58 2.47 -7.42 -9.33
CA LEU A 58 2.49 -6.65 -8.09
C LEU A 58 1.29 -7.01 -7.22
N LYS A 59 1.46 -8.06 -6.41
CA LYS A 59 0.40 -8.63 -5.56
C LYS A 59 0.50 -8.20 -4.10
N LYS A 60 1.67 -7.73 -3.64
CA LYS A 60 1.85 -7.21 -2.28
C LYS A 60 2.12 -5.71 -2.31
N PHE A 61 1.30 -4.97 -1.58
CA PHE A 61 1.41 -3.52 -1.49
C PHE A 61 1.58 -3.08 -0.04
N PRO A 62 2.60 -2.27 0.29
CA PRO A 62 2.95 -1.97 1.68
C PRO A 62 2.06 -0.89 2.31
N LEU A 63 0.76 -0.85 1.98
CA LEU A 63 -0.22 0.04 2.63
C LEU A 63 -0.96 -0.69 3.75
N ASN A 64 -1.36 0.07 4.76
CA ASN A 64 -2.35 -0.35 5.75
C ASN A 64 -3.51 0.66 5.79
N SER A 65 -4.57 0.33 6.53
CA SER A 65 -5.75 1.17 6.70
C SER A 65 -5.47 2.58 7.25
N ASN A 66 -4.35 2.80 7.94
CA ASN A 66 -3.95 4.12 8.43
C ASN A 66 -3.28 4.99 7.36
N SER A 67 -2.82 4.41 6.25
CA SER A 67 -2.09 5.16 5.22
C SER A 67 -2.96 6.20 4.51
N ALA A 68 -4.28 5.98 4.39
CA ALA A 68 -5.22 6.95 3.79
C ALA A 68 -6.12 7.67 4.78
N LYS A 69 -6.08 7.30 6.07
CA LYS A 69 -6.97 7.88 7.08
C LYS A 69 -6.75 9.39 7.19
N GLY A 70 -7.80 10.16 6.93
CA GLY A 70 -7.78 11.63 7.00
C GLY A 70 -7.08 12.35 5.84
N ARG A 71 -6.80 11.66 4.72
CA ARG A 71 -6.06 12.24 3.58
C ARG A 71 -6.81 12.05 2.27
N ARG A 72 -6.56 12.93 1.31
CA ARG A 72 -6.97 12.78 -0.10
C ARG A 72 -5.94 11.95 -0.85
N LEU A 73 -5.86 10.65 -0.54
CA LEU A 73 -5.06 9.71 -1.33
C LEU A 73 -5.80 9.41 -2.63
N VAL A 74 -5.07 9.34 -3.74
CA VAL A 74 -5.57 8.83 -5.02
C VAL A 74 -4.77 7.59 -5.38
N ILE A 75 -5.45 6.48 -5.64
CA ILE A 75 -4.82 5.25 -6.13
C ILE A 75 -5.34 4.99 -7.53
N GLU A 76 -4.43 4.86 -8.48
CA GLU A 76 -4.74 4.67 -9.87
C GLU A 76 -4.07 3.38 -10.37
N GLY A 77 -4.81 2.55 -11.10
CA GLY A 77 -4.21 1.37 -11.72
C GLY A 77 -5.12 0.61 -12.66
N ASP A 78 -4.55 -0.47 -13.23
CA ASP A 78 -5.22 -1.33 -14.19
C ASP A 78 -6.46 -2.02 -13.57
N GLU A 79 -7.53 -2.21 -14.35
CA GLU A 79 -8.82 -2.76 -13.89
C GLU A 79 -8.69 -4.05 -13.06
N GLY A 80 -7.83 -4.97 -13.50
CA GLY A 80 -7.61 -6.26 -12.82
C GLY A 80 -6.72 -6.14 -11.58
N TRP A 81 -5.83 -5.15 -11.54
CA TRP A 81 -4.82 -5.04 -10.48
C TRP A 81 -5.46 -4.87 -9.10
N TRP A 82 -6.47 -4.01 -8.96
CA TRP A 82 -7.09 -3.73 -7.66
C TRP A 82 -7.69 -4.96 -6.97
N LYS A 83 -8.30 -5.87 -7.76
CA LYS A 83 -8.90 -7.11 -7.29
C LYS A 83 -7.86 -8.17 -6.95
N ASP A 84 -6.73 -8.10 -7.63
CA ASP A 84 -5.64 -9.06 -7.58
C ASP A 84 -4.63 -8.80 -6.45
N VAL A 85 -4.61 -7.59 -5.90
CA VAL A 85 -3.73 -7.24 -4.79
C VAL A 85 -4.14 -8.01 -3.54
N GLY A 86 -3.18 -8.71 -2.95
CA GLY A 86 -3.28 -9.28 -1.62
C GLY A 86 -3.15 -8.19 -0.56
N TRP A 87 -4.24 -7.48 -0.32
CA TRP A 87 -4.35 -6.50 0.76
C TRP A 87 -4.08 -7.18 2.10
N LYS A 88 -3.50 -6.44 3.05
CA LYS A 88 -3.18 -6.96 4.39
C LYS A 88 -4.41 -7.56 5.08
N ASP A 89 -5.53 -6.87 4.97
CA ASP A 89 -6.82 -7.26 5.52
C ASP A 89 -7.95 -6.58 4.71
N GLU A 90 -9.16 -7.13 4.80
CA GLU A 90 -10.34 -6.60 4.11
C GLU A 90 -10.63 -5.14 4.49
N SER A 91 -10.34 -4.77 5.74
CA SER A 91 -10.57 -3.40 6.23
C SER A 91 -9.70 -2.38 5.49
N THR A 92 -8.47 -2.76 5.13
CA THR A 92 -7.54 -1.93 4.36
C THR A 92 -8.06 -1.77 2.93
N GLN A 93 -8.52 -2.84 2.30
CA GLN A 93 -9.11 -2.76 0.96
C GLN A 93 -10.34 -1.84 0.94
N ILE A 94 -11.26 -2.02 1.89
CA ILE A 94 -12.49 -1.23 2.01
C ILE A 94 -12.16 0.24 2.28
N ALA A 95 -11.24 0.53 3.21
CA ALA A 95 -10.84 1.90 3.55
C ALA A 95 -10.24 2.65 2.36
N LEU A 96 -9.54 1.95 1.48
CA LEU A 96 -8.86 2.52 0.31
C LEU A 96 -9.72 2.52 -0.96
N LEU A 97 -10.86 1.82 -0.96
CA LEU A 97 -11.73 1.71 -2.14
C LEU A 97 -12.23 3.06 -2.62
N SER A 98 -12.57 3.98 -1.71
CA SER A 98 -13.01 5.34 -2.03
C SER A 98 -11.92 6.20 -2.68
N SER A 99 -10.65 5.81 -2.51
CA SER A 99 -9.48 6.47 -3.09
C SER A 99 -9.08 5.89 -4.45
N TYR A 100 -9.61 4.72 -4.81
CA TYR A 100 -9.25 4.02 -6.04
C TYR A 100 -9.97 4.60 -7.26
N LYS A 101 -9.20 4.77 -8.34
CA LYS A 101 -9.64 5.16 -9.66
C LYS A 101 -9.04 4.20 -10.68
N ARG A 102 -9.88 3.72 -11.58
CA ARG A 102 -9.43 2.93 -12.73
C ARG A 102 -8.72 3.85 -13.72
N LEU A 103 -7.58 3.40 -14.25
CA LEU A 103 -6.94 3.96 -15.45
C LEU A 103 -7.33 3.18 -16.72
#